data_AF-A0A962CIC2-F1
#
_entry.id   AF-A0A962CIC2-F1
#
_cell.length_a   1.000
_cell.length_b   1.000
_cell.length_c   1.000
_cell.angle_alpha   90.00
_cell.angle_beta   90.00
_cell.angle_gamma   90.00
#
_symmetry.space_group_name_H-M   'P 1'
#
loop_
_entity.id
_entity.type
_entity.pdbx_description
1 polymer ?
#
loop_
_entity_poly.entity_id
_entity_poly.type
_entity_poly.pdbx_seq_one_letter_code
_entity_poly.pdbx_strand_id
1 'polypeptide(L)'
;AQREGLPEAAIPGDLLTASGSGIDPDLSPAAAAVQVARVAKARGMSVDAVQALLGANTTPPQFGLLGEPRVNVLEINLALDAAARPE
;
A
#
# COMPACT_ATOMS: atom_id res chain seq x y z
N ALA A 1 1.26 -9.71 10.52
CA ALA A 1 0.89 -11.14 10.43
C ALA A 1 -0.59 -11.38 10.72
N GLN A 2 -1.05 -11.27 11.97
CA GLN A 2 -2.42 -11.63 12.35
C GLN A 2 -3.55 -10.86 11.63
N ARG A 3 -3.30 -9.61 11.22
CA ARG A 3 -4.31 -8.79 10.52
C ARG A 3 -4.54 -9.19 9.05
N GLU A 4 -3.54 -9.81 8.42
CA GLU A 4 -3.57 -10.18 6.99
C GLU A 4 -3.70 -11.70 6.78
N GLY A 5 -3.63 -12.50 7.86
CA GLY A 5 -3.72 -13.97 7.77
C GLY A 5 -2.53 -14.64 7.07
N LEU A 6 -1.43 -13.93 6.85
CA LEU A 6 -0.24 -14.43 6.16
C LEU A 6 0.77 -15.07 7.13
N PRO A 7 1.47 -16.14 6.71
CA PRO A 7 2.60 -16.68 7.46
C PRO A 7 3.68 -15.60 7.59
N GLU A 8 4.37 -15.54 8.73
CA GLU A 8 5.38 -14.51 9.03
C GLU A 8 6.48 -14.39 7.96
N ALA A 9 6.80 -15.50 7.29
CA ALA A 9 7.77 -15.55 6.19
C ALA A 9 7.31 -14.83 4.89
N ALA A 10 6.02 -14.53 4.75
CA ALA A 10 5.46 -13.81 3.60
C ALA A 10 5.31 -12.30 3.86
N ILE A 11 5.80 -11.81 5.00
CA ILE A 11 5.72 -10.39 5.36
C ILE A 11 7.01 -9.70 4.91
N PRO A 12 6.90 -8.68 4.04
CA PRO A 12 8.04 -7.84 3.68
C PRO A 12 8.72 -7.26 4.93
N GLY A 13 10.05 -7.28 4.98
CA GLY A 13 10.83 -6.87 6.15
C GLY A 13 10.56 -5.44 6.61
N ASP A 14 10.16 -4.59 5.68
CA ASP A 14 9.68 -3.22 5.82
C ASP A 14 8.38 -3.07 6.64
N LEU A 15 7.57 -4.14 6.79
CA LEU A 15 6.49 -4.18 7.78
C LEU A 15 6.95 -4.68 9.16
N LEU A 16 8.13 -5.29 9.25
CA LEU A 16 8.73 -5.78 10.50
C LEU A 16 9.67 -4.74 11.13
N THR A 17 10.29 -3.89 10.31
CA THR A 17 11.10 -2.76 10.74
C THR A 17 10.28 -1.49 10.65
N ALA A 18 9.79 -1.00 11.79
CA ALA A 18 9.28 0.36 11.85
C ALA A 18 10.39 1.31 11.38
N SER A 19 10.16 2.04 10.28
CA SER A 19 11.10 3.05 9.78
C SER A 19 11.41 4.04 10.90
N GLY A 20 12.70 4.28 11.17
CA GLY A 20 13.22 4.90 12.39
C GLY A 20 12.74 6.33 12.71
N SER A 21 11.86 6.93 11.91
CA SER A 21 11.24 8.23 12.19
C SER A 21 9.85 8.14 12.84
N GLY A 22 9.15 6.99 12.74
CA GLY A 22 7.75 6.86 13.19
C GLY A 22 6.73 7.75 12.45
N ILE A 23 7.18 8.50 11.42
CA ILE A 23 6.41 9.51 10.67
C ILE A 23 6.45 9.24 9.17
N ASP A 24 7.14 8.18 8.72
CA ASP A 24 7.33 7.92 7.29
C ASP A 24 5.98 7.62 6.61
N PRO A 25 5.47 8.52 5.74
CA PRO A 25 4.17 8.34 5.08
C PRO A 25 4.25 7.36 3.91
N ASP A 26 5.45 6.86 3.61
CA ASP A 26 5.72 6.03 2.44
C ASP A 26 5.87 4.56 2.83
N LEU A 27 5.19 3.69 2.07
CA LEU A 27 5.25 2.24 2.20
C LEU A 27 5.85 1.63 0.94
N SER A 28 6.55 0.50 1.04
CA SER A 28 6.96 -0.21 -0.17
C SER A 28 5.73 -0.75 -0.93
N PRO A 29 5.78 -0.87 -2.26
CA PRO A 29 4.72 -1.51 -3.03
C PRO A 29 4.43 -2.94 -2.57
N ALA A 30 5.44 -3.69 -2.13
CA ALA A 30 5.26 -5.05 -1.64
C ALA A 30 4.45 -5.08 -0.34
N ALA A 31 4.76 -4.19 0.60
CA ALA A 31 4.03 -4.08 1.85
C ALA A 31 2.60 -3.53 1.67
N ALA A 32 2.37 -2.69 0.67
CA ALA A 32 1.04 -2.23 0.31
C ALA A 32 0.23 -3.35 -0.37
N ALA A 33 0.85 -4.12 -1.27
CA ALA A 33 0.21 -5.22 -2.00
C ALA A 33 -0.36 -6.29 -1.07
N VAL A 34 0.35 -6.58 0.02
CA VAL A 34 -0.10 -7.52 1.07
C VAL A 34 -1.43 -7.11 1.71
N GLN A 35 -1.72 -5.81 1.78
CA GLN A 35 -2.92 -5.27 2.47
C GLN A 35 -4.13 -5.10 1.54
N VAL A 36 -3.95 -5.25 0.22
CA VAL A 36 -4.97 -4.99 -0.81
C VAL A 36 -6.26 -5.76 -0.52
N ALA A 37 -6.16 -7.06 -0.21
CA ALA A 37 -7.34 -7.90 0.01
C ALA A 37 -8.17 -7.43 1.21
N ARG A 38 -7.51 -7.05 2.31
CA ARG A 38 -8.20 -6.52 3.49
C ARG A 38 -8.81 -5.16 3.21
N VAL A 39 -8.09 -4.26 2.53
CA VAL A 39 -8.56 -2.92 2.17
C VAL A 39 -9.77 -2.99 1.25
N ALA A 40 -9.72 -3.84 0.22
CA ALA A 40 -10.83 -4.10 -0.69
C ALA A 40 -12.09 -4.53 0.07
N LYS A 41 -11.96 -5.52 0.97
CA LYS A 41 -13.07 -5.98 1.82
C LYS A 41 -13.61 -4.88 2.73
N ALA A 42 -12.74 -4.09 3.36
CA ALA A 42 -13.15 -3.03 4.28
C ALA A 42 -13.87 -1.87 3.58
N ARG A 43 -13.54 -1.60 2.32
CA ARG A 43 -14.11 -0.51 1.52
C ARG A 43 -15.20 -0.96 0.54
N GLY A 44 -15.53 -2.25 0.51
CA GLY A 44 -16.52 -2.81 -0.44
C GLY A 44 -16.08 -2.73 -1.91
N MET A 45 -14.78 -2.67 -2.18
CA MET A 45 -14.21 -2.56 -3.52
C MET A 45 -13.71 -3.92 -4.01
N SER A 46 -13.53 -4.09 -5.33
CA SER A 46 -12.83 -5.27 -5.87
C SER A 46 -11.33 -5.20 -5.59
N VAL A 47 -10.69 -6.37 -5.44
CA VAL A 47 -9.24 -6.47 -5.29
C VAL A 47 -8.53 -5.82 -6.47
N ASP A 48 -9.00 -6.04 -7.70
CA ASP A 48 -8.41 -5.45 -8.91
C ASP A 48 -8.49 -3.92 -8.91
N ALA A 49 -9.59 -3.33 -8.43
CA ALA A 49 -9.72 -1.88 -8.32
C ALA A 49 -8.69 -1.30 -7.33
N VAL A 50 -8.50 -1.96 -6.19
CA VAL A 50 -7.50 -1.54 -5.20
C VAL A 50 -6.07 -1.74 -5.72
N GLN A 51 -5.79 -2.82 -6.47
CA GLN A 51 -4.49 -3.01 -7.12
C GLN A 51 -4.20 -1.95 -8.19
N ALA A 52 -5.20 -1.60 -8.99
CA ALA A 52 -5.06 -0.55 -10.00
C ALA A 52 -4.75 0.81 -9.35
N LEU A 53 -5.46 1.15 -8.27
CA LEU A 53 -5.19 2.36 -7.49
C LEU A 53 -3.80 2.31 -6.84
N LEU A 54 -3.38 1.16 -6.32
CA LEU A 54 -2.05 0.98 -5.77
C LEU A 54 -0.95 1.24 -6.81
N GLY A 55 -1.09 0.67 -8.01
CA GLY A 55 -0.15 0.92 -9.11
C GLY A 55 -0.12 2.38 -9.55
N ALA A 56 -1.29 3.03 -9.63
CA ALA A 56 -1.40 4.44 -10.01
C ALA A 56 -0.80 5.40 -8.96
N ASN A 57 -0.76 4.99 -7.68
CA ASN A 57 -0.20 5.77 -6.57
C ASN A 57 1.19 5.25 -6.13
N THR A 58 1.85 4.46 -6.98
CA THR A 58 3.24 4.04 -6.75
C THR A 58 4.18 5.02 -7.43
N THR A 59 4.99 5.72 -6.64
CA THR A 59 6.06 6.58 -7.15
C THR A 59 7.27 5.72 -7.50
N PRO A 60 7.73 5.74 -8.77
CA PRO A 60 8.93 5.01 -9.18
C PRO A 60 10.21 5.70 -8.66
N PRO A 61 11.35 5.00 -8.67
CA PRO A 61 12.65 5.59 -8.36
C PRO A 61 12.93 6.84 -9.22
N GLN A 62 13.50 7.87 -8.60
CA GLN A 62 13.89 9.08 -9.30
C GLN A 62 15.00 8.75 -10.32
N PHE A 63 14.81 9.17 -11.58
CA PHE A 63 15.69 8.81 -12.70
C PHE A 63 15.89 7.28 -12.91
N GLY A 64 15.04 6.43 -12.34
CA GLY A 64 15.15 4.97 -12.42
C GLY A 64 16.34 4.37 -11.64
N LEU A 65 17.10 5.19 -10.91
CA LEU A 65 18.34 4.80 -10.22
C LEU A 65 18.42 5.29 -8.77
N LEU A 66 17.67 6.33 -8.40
CA LEU A 66 17.75 6.96 -7.07
C LEU A 66 16.48 6.69 -6.27
N GLY A 67 16.65 5.99 -5.14
CA GLY A 67 15.58 5.64 -4.21
C GLY A 67 14.86 4.34 -4.57
N GLU A 68 13.99 3.92 -3.65
CA GLU A 68 13.16 2.73 -3.79
C GLU A 68 11.75 3.13 -4.26
N PRO A 69 11.04 2.28 -5.00
CA PRO A 69 9.64 2.53 -5.32
C PRO A 69 8.84 2.59 -4.03
N ARG A 70 7.89 3.52 -3.97
CA ARG A 70 7.20 3.85 -2.72
C ARG A 70 5.79 4.35 -2.97
N VAL A 71 4.93 4.06 -2.02
CA VAL A 71 3.50 4.31 -2.06
C VAL A 71 3.17 5.24 -0.91
N ASN A 72 2.67 6.43 -1.23
CA ASN A 72 2.28 7.37 -0.20
C ASN A 72 0.93 6.96 0.41
N VAL A 73 0.90 6.71 1.71
CA VAL A 73 -0.29 6.22 2.44
C VAL A 73 -1.41 7.25 2.44
N LEU A 74 -1.11 8.55 2.48
CA LEU A 74 -2.13 9.59 2.44
C LEU A 74 -2.79 9.65 1.06
N GLU A 75 -1.98 9.71 0.00
CA GLU A 75 -2.47 9.81 -1.37
C GLU A 75 -3.34 8.60 -1.76
N ILE A 76 -2.90 7.39 -1.45
CA ILE A 76 -3.70 6.19 -1.76
C ILE A 76 -5.01 6.15 -0.98
N ASN A 77 -5.05 6.63 0.27
CA ASN A 77 -6.30 6.70 1.04
C ASN A 77 -7.27 7.72 0.44
N LEU A 78 -6.78 8.88 -0.01
CA LEU A 78 -7.60 9.87 -0.71
C LEU A 78 -8.15 9.33 -2.03
N ALA A 79 -7.32 8.61 -2.79
CA ALA A 79 -7.74 7.97 -4.04
C ALA A 79 -8.81 6.89 -3.81
N LEU A 80 -8.64 6.07 -2.78
CA LEU A 80 -9.63 5.07 -2.37
C LEU A 80 -10.95 5.70 -1.89
N ASP A 81 -10.89 6.83 -1.16
CA ASP A 81 -12.08 7.56 -0.69
C ASP A 81 -12.84 8.22 -1.86
N ALA A 82 -12.11 8.72 -2.87
CA ALA A 82 -12.71 9.28 -4.09
C ALA A 82 -13.39 8.18 -4.92
N ALA A 83 -12.75 7.02 -5.08
CA ALA A 83 -13.29 5.90 -5.85
C ALA A 83 -14.48 5.18 -5.17
N ALA A 84 -14.57 5.23 -3.83
CA ALA A 84 -15.64 4.58 -3.08
C ALA A 84 -16.91 5.45 -2.90
N ARG A 85 -16.85 6.75 -3.25
CA ARG A 85 -18.00 7.65 -3.11
C ARG A 85 -18.94 7.49 -4.32
N PRO A 86 -20.20 7.06 -4.13
CA PRO A 86 -21.20 7.21 -5.18
C PRO A 86 -21.54 8.70 -5.32
N GLU A 87 -21.65 9.18 -6.55
CA GLU A 87 -22.17 10.53 -6.84
C GLU A 87 -23.67 10.65 -6.49
#